data_AF-A0A968YGV7-F1
#
_entry.id   AF-A0A968YGV7-F1
#
_cell.length_a   1.000
_cell.length_b   1.000
_cell.length_c   1.000
_cell.angle_alpha   90.00
_cell.angle_beta   90.00
_cell.angle_gamma   90.00
#
_symmetry.space_group_name_H-M   'P 1'
#
loop_
_entity.id
_entity.type
_entity.pdbx_description
1 polymer ?
#
loop_
_entity_poly.entity_id
_entity_poly.type
_entity_poly.pdbx_seq_one_letter_code
_entity_poly.pdbx_strand_id
1 'polypeptide(L)'
;MSSEEDSITKALDSIKEAENYLKANKYVRENVCFELIILNSVTEIRQQLLAVNSDYRLPAVLYPQRLIQMQQEWKARVTALALVDHQEQFWPEAIGREILDTADSQSIRVFVFTRPQDFDRNFEMLLEHASKYNVFAMSYKLLASKYDGFVKDFSVIEVSGSKVLAEYIEPDEKSQVKTIRFAADTKEVEVHECKIQDIINSKDAISIGSELEEIIHRAQQIKISDFKALRNLNQIQEEIRTNLRRQLFA
;
A
#
# COMPACT_ATOMS: atom_id res chain seq x y z
N MET A 1 28.60 -16.78 1.58
CA MET A 1 28.64 -16.19 0.23
C MET A 1 28.69 -17.25 -0.88
N SER A 2 29.57 -18.29 -0.84
CA SER A 2 29.62 -19.26 -1.96
C SER A 2 28.43 -20.24 -2.07
N SER A 3 27.63 -20.46 -1.02
CA SER A 3 26.53 -21.45 -1.05
C SER A 3 25.22 -20.94 -1.66
N GLU A 4 24.96 -19.64 -1.61
CA GLU A 4 23.74 -19.02 -2.16
C GLU A 4 23.87 -18.77 -3.66
N GLU A 5 25.04 -18.27 -4.10
CA GLU A 5 25.36 -18.13 -5.53
C GLU A 5 25.29 -19.48 -6.27
N ASP A 6 25.77 -20.55 -5.62
CA ASP A 6 25.65 -21.93 -6.15
C ASP A 6 24.19 -22.42 -6.21
N SER A 7 23.30 -21.94 -5.34
CA SER A 7 21.89 -22.33 -5.31
C SER A 7 21.07 -21.61 -6.38
N ILE A 8 21.29 -20.31 -6.56
CA ILE A 8 20.62 -19.52 -7.62
C ILE A 8 21.04 -20.02 -9.00
N THR A 9 22.33 -20.33 -9.18
CA THR A 9 22.85 -20.87 -10.44
C THR A 9 22.16 -22.19 -10.79
N LYS A 10 22.02 -23.12 -9.84
CA LYS A 10 21.28 -24.38 -10.05
C LYS A 10 19.80 -24.18 -10.38
N ALA A 11 19.15 -23.20 -9.75
CA ALA A 11 17.76 -22.87 -10.05
C ALA A 11 17.61 -22.28 -11.46
N LEU A 12 18.53 -21.43 -11.90
CA LEU A 12 18.57 -20.90 -13.27
C LEU A 12 18.78 -22.00 -14.31
N ASP A 13 19.67 -22.95 -14.02
CA ASP A 13 19.89 -24.11 -14.89
C ASP A 13 18.62 -24.98 -14.99
N SER A 14 17.92 -25.19 -13.87
CA SER A 14 16.66 -25.93 -13.85
C SER A 14 15.55 -25.23 -14.65
N ILE A 15 15.46 -23.89 -14.56
CA ILE A 15 14.51 -23.09 -15.37
C ILE A 15 14.85 -23.19 -16.86
N LYS A 16 16.14 -23.17 -17.20
CA LYS A 16 16.62 -23.31 -18.58
C LYS A 16 16.30 -24.70 -19.15
N GLU A 17 16.42 -25.75 -18.33
CA GLU A 17 15.98 -27.10 -18.70
C GLU A 17 14.47 -27.16 -18.93
N ALA A 18 13.67 -26.54 -18.07
CA ALA A 18 12.22 -26.44 -18.25
C ALA A 18 11.85 -25.67 -19.54
N GLU A 19 12.55 -24.57 -19.85
CA GLU A 19 12.38 -23.80 -21.09
C GLU A 19 12.66 -24.67 -22.33
N ASN A 20 13.73 -25.47 -22.29
CA ASN A 20 14.07 -26.41 -23.36
C ASN A 20 13.03 -27.53 -23.51
N TYR A 21 12.53 -28.06 -22.40
CA TYR A 21 11.47 -29.07 -22.42
C TYR A 21 10.18 -28.53 -23.05
N LEU A 22 9.79 -27.30 -22.70
CA LEU A 22 8.62 -26.63 -23.26
C LEU A 22 8.79 -26.33 -24.76
N LYS A 23 9.97 -25.87 -25.18
CA LYS A 23 10.30 -25.70 -26.61
C LYS A 23 10.27 -27.01 -27.40
N ALA A 24 10.54 -28.14 -26.77
CA ALA A 24 10.44 -29.45 -27.39
C ALA A 24 9.01 -30.04 -27.39
N ASN A 25 8.11 -29.48 -26.57
CA ASN A 25 6.74 -29.97 -26.46
C ASN A 25 5.94 -29.69 -27.75
N LYS A 26 5.30 -30.73 -28.28
CA LYS A 26 4.53 -30.66 -29.53
C LYS A 26 3.46 -29.56 -29.50
N TYR A 27 2.71 -29.44 -28.40
CA TYR A 27 1.61 -28.49 -28.30
C TYR A 27 2.08 -27.04 -28.21
N VAL A 28 3.23 -26.80 -27.58
CA VAL A 28 3.83 -25.46 -27.50
C VAL A 28 4.38 -25.05 -28.87
N ARG A 29 5.09 -25.93 -29.57
CA ARG A 29 5.62 -25.63 -30.91
C ARG A 29 4.55 -25.40 -31.97
N GLU A 30 3.45 -26.14 -31.89
CA GLU A 30 2.40 -26.10 -32.91
C GLU A 30 1.33 -25.03 -32.60
N ASN A 31 1.40 -24.38 -31.43
CA ASN A 31 0.44 -23.36 -31.00
C ASN A 31 1.15 -22.09 -30.51
N VAL A 32 1.16 -21.06 -31.35
CA VAL A 32 1.75 -19.74 -31.04
C VAL A 32 1.19 -19.12 -29.76
N CYS A 33 -0.08 -19.36 -29.41
CA CYS A 33 -0.63 -18.85 -28.15
C CYS A 33 -0.01 -19.56 -26.94
N PHE A 34 0.28 -20.86 -27.03
CA PHE A 34 0.97 -21.58 -25.95
C PHE A 34 2.43 -21.18 -25.84
N GLU A 35 3.09 -20.92 -26.96
CA GLU A 35 4.41 -20.29 -26.95
C GLU A 35 4.37 -18.93 -26.23
N LEU A 36 3.47 -18.03 -26.64
CA LEU A 36 3.37 -16.69 -26.05
C LEU A 36 2.93 -16.68 -24.58
N ILE A 37 2.11 -17.63 -24.13
CA ILE A 37 1.68 -17.69 -22.73
C ILE A 37 2.75 -18.39 -21.88
N ILE A 38 3.15 -19.59 -22.27
CA ILE A 38 3.96 -20.46 -21.40
C ILE A 38 5.44 -20.10 -21.46
N LEU A 39 6.01 -19.88 -22.65
CA LEU A 39 7.44 -19.56 -22.77
C LEU A 39 7.76 -18.15 -22.27
N ASN A 40 6.85 -17.19 -22.45
CA ASN A 40 7.02 -15.87 -21.84
C ASN A 40 6.94 -15.96 -20.31
N SER A 41 6.00 -16.71 -19.73
CA SER A 41 5.95 -16.89 -18.27
C SER A 41 7.22 -17.53 -17.69
N VAL A 42 7.79 -18.53 -18.36
CA VAL A 42 9.07 -19.13 -17.91
C VAL A 42 10.24 -18.16 -18.04
N THR A 43 10.26 -17.38 -19.14
CA THR A 43 11.27 -16.34 -19.34
C THR A 43 11.15 -15.24 -18.27
N GLU A 44 9.93 -14.83 -17.94
CA GLU A 44 9.64 -13.90 -16.86
C GLU A 44 10.12 -14.45 -15.52
N ILE A 45 9.76 -15.69 -15.15
CA ILE A 45 10.25 -16.31 -13.90
C ILE A 45 11.78 -16.31 -13.85
N ARG A 46 12.46 -16.63 -14.95
CA ARG A 46 13.93 -16.57 -15.03
C ARG A 46 14.45 -15.15 -14.78
N GLN A 47 13.85 -14.15 -15.42
CA GLN A 47 14.23 -12.74 -15.24
C GLN A 47 13.96 -12.26 -13.81
N GLN A 48 12.85 -12.67 -13.22
CA GLN A 48 12.52 -12.36 -11.83
C GLN A 48 13.54 -13.00 -10.88
N LEU A 49 13.91 -14.27 -11.09
CA LEU A 49 14.92 -14.94 -10.28
C LEU A 49 16.30 -14.27 -10.39
N LEU A 50 16.68 -13.80 -11.58
CA LEU A 50 17.90 -13.03 -11.81
C LEU A 50 17.87 -11.63 -11.18
N ALA A 51 16.67 -11.06 -11.02
CA ALA A 51 16.49 -9.74 -10.44
C ALA A 51 16.50 -9.76 -8.90
N VAL A 52 16.12 -10.88 -8.28
CA VAL A 52 16.07 -11.05 -6.83
C VAL A 52 17.49 -11.22 -6.27
N ASN A 53 18.16 -10.08 -6.05
CA ASN A 53 19.39 -10.00 -5.25
C ASN A 53 19.09 -9.32 -3.90
N SER A 54 18.48 -8.13 -3.94
CA SER A 54 17.98 -7.38 -2.78
C SER A 54 16.64 -6.67 -3.03
N ASP A 55 16.34 -6.42 -4.32
CA ASP A 55 15.16 -5.69 -4.78
C ASP A 55 14.40 -6.49 -5.84
N TYR A 56 13.08 -6.44 -5.79
CA TYR A 56 12.18 -6.94 -6.83
C TYR A 56 11.31 -5.80 -7.36
N ARG A 57 11.13 -5.69 -8.68
CA ARG A 57 10.37 -4.57 -9.28
C ARG A 57 9.25 -5.08 -10.17
N LEU A 58 8.12 -4.38 -10.15
CA LEU A 58 6.99 -4.64 -11.05
C LEU A 58 6.26 -3.34 -11.43
N PRO A 59 5.51 -3.31 -12.55
CA PRO A 59 4.70 -2.15 -12.93
C PRO A 59 3.74 -1.73 -11.81
N ALA A 60 3.74 -0.45 -11.44
CA ALA A 60 2.98 0.06 -10.29
C ALA A 60 1.48 -0.28 -10.34
N VAL A 61 0.89 -0.38 -11.54
CA VAL A 61 -0.51 -0.77 -11.75
C VAL A 61 -0.87 -2.15 -11.20
N LEU A 62 0.11 -3.04 -11.06
CA LEU A 62 -0.10 -4.39 -10.52
C LEU A 62 0.01 -4.45 -8.98
N TYR A 63 0.48 -3.39 -8.33
CA TYR A 63 0.68 -3.36 -6.89
C TYR A 63 -0.61 -3.65 -6.09
N PRO A 64 -1.77 -3.03 -6.39
CA PRO A 64 -3.01 -3.27 -5.65
C PRO A 64 -3.41 -4.76 -5.61
N GLN A 65 -3.36 -5.44 -6.76
CA GLN A 65 -3.70 -6.87 -6.84
C GLN A 65 -2.72 -7.75 -6.05
N ARG A 66 -1.43 -7.40 -6.08
CA ARG A 66 -0.42 -8.11 -5.28
C ARG A 66 -0.62 -7.90 -3.79
N LEU A 67 -0.99 -6.70 -3.36
CA LEU A 67 -1.27 -6.39 -1.96
C LEU A 67 -2.48 -7.19 -1.44
N ILE A 68 -3.57 -7.23 -2.22
CA ILE A 68 -4.76 -8.03 -1.89
C ILE A 68 -4.38 -9.51 -1.74
N GLN A 69 -3.61 -10.06 -2.68
CA GLN A 69 -3.16 -11.44 -2.62
C GLN A 69 -2.38 -11.73 -1.33
N MET A 70 -1.41 -10.87 -0.99
CA MET A 70 -0.61 -10.98 0.23
C MET A 70 -1.47 -10.93 1.50
N GLN A 71 -2.47 -10.05 1.54
CA GLN A 71 -3.39 -9.92 2.66
C GLN A 71 -4.31 -11.15 2.81
N GLN A 72 -4.89 -11.63 1.70
CA GLN A 72 -5.83 -12.76 1.71
C GLN A 72 -5.12 -14.08 2.04
N GLU A 73 -4.05 -14.39 1.31
CA GLU A 73 -3.37 -15.68 1.37
C GLU A 73 -2.41 -15.77 2.56
N TRP A 74 -1.65 -14.71 2.82
CA TRP A 74 -0.53 -14.75 3.77
C TRP A 74 -0.74 -13.90 5.01
N LYS A 75 -1.94 -13.31 5.16
CA LYS A 75 -2.31 -12.46 6.30
C LYS A 75 -1.31 -11.31 6.50
N ALA A 76 -0.91 -10.70 5.40
CA ALA A 76 0.04 -9.61 5.43
C ALA A 76 -0.50 -8.41 6.22
N ARG A 77 0.30 -7.92 7.16
CA ARG A 77 0.06 -6.66 7.88
C ARG A 77 0.81 -5.53 7.17
N VAL A 78 0.18 -4.37 7.03
CA VAL A 78 0.73 -3.25 6.26
C VAL A 78 0.87 -2.01 7.11
N THR A 79 2.05 -1.39 7.10
CA THR A 79 2.34 -0.10 7.71
C THR A 79 2.74 0.87 6.60
N ALA A 80 1.88 1.83 6.25
CA ALA A 80 2.04 2.63 5.03
C ALA A 80 1.93 4.14 5.25
N LEU A 81 2.61 4.90 4.39
CA LEU A 81 2.46 6.34 4.23
C LEU A 81 1.95 6.61 2.81
N ALA A 82 0.81 7.27 2.71
CA ALA A 82 0.09 7.53 1.46
C ALA A 82 -0.11 9.04 1.23
N LEU A 83 0.45 9.58 0.15
CA LEU A 83 0.27 10.94 -0.30
C LEU A 83 -1.03 11.06 -1.11
N VAL A 84 -2.03 11.67 -0.50
CA VAL A 84 -3.36 11.87 -1.09
C VAL A 84 -3.33 13.08 -2.01
N ASP A 85 -2.80 12.91 -3.22
CA ASP A 85 -2.95 13.89 -4.31
C ASP A 85 -2.84 13.27 -5.72
N HIS A 86 -1.98 12.26 -5.99
CA HIS A 86 -1.76 11.83 -7.38
C HIS A 86 -1.49 10.34 -7.63
N GLN A 87 -1.14 9.53 -6.63
CA GLN A 87 -0.56 8.19 -6.89
C GLN A 87 -1.52 7.02 -6.59
N GLU A 88 -2.45 7.15 -5.65
CA GLU A 88 -3.40 6.09 -5.29
C GLU A 88 -4.85 6.46 -5.66
N GLN A 89 -5.09 6.65 -6.95
CA GLN A 89 -6.42 6.98 -7.49
C GLN A 89 -7.43 5.82 -7.37
N PHE A 90 -6.98 4.64 -6.93
CA PHE A 90 -7.77 3.42 -6.88
C PHE A 90 -8.57 3.23 -5.58
N TRP A 91 -8.40 4.08 -4.55
CA TRP A 91 -9.18 3.99 -3.30
C TRP A 91 -10.71 4.04 -3.50
N PRO A 92 -11.24 4.93 -4.37
CA PRO A 92 -12.69 4.96 -4.64
C PRO A 92 -13.18 3.79 -5.52
N GLU A 93 -12.25 3.08 -6.16
CA GLU A 93 -12.56 2.00 -7.09
C GLU A 93 -12.82 0.67 -6.37
N ALA A 94 -13.27 -0.35 -7.11
CA ALA A 94 -13.53 -1.68 -6.56
C ALA A 94 -12.29 -2.28 -5.88
N ILE A 95 -11.10 -2.02 -6.44
CA ILE A 95 -9.86 -2.58 -5.92
C ILE A 95 -9.41 -1.91 -4.63
N GLY A 96 -9.67 -0.60 -4.45
CA GLY A 96 -9.44 0.09 -3.19
C GLY A 96 -10.32 -0.44 -2.06
N ARG A 97 -11.60 -0.69 -2.36
CA ARG A 97 -12.53 -1.35 -1.43
C ARG A 97 -12.06 -2.76 -1.05
N GLU A 98 -11.57 -3.53 -2.02
CA GLU A 98 -11.07 -4.87 -1.74
C GLU A 98 -9.84 -4.85 -0.82
N ILE A 99 -8.88 -3.95 -1.05
CA ILE A 99 -7.74 -3.76 -0.13
C ILE A 99 -8.21 -3.42 1.29
N LEU A 100 -9.22 -2.57 1.41
CA LEU A 100 -9.81 -2.21 2.70
C LEU A 100 -10.45 -3.44 3.39
N ASP A 101 -11.20 -4.24 2.65
CA ASP A 101 -11.89 -5.40 3.18
C ASP A 101 -10.95 -6.55 3.56
N THR A 102 -9.81 -6.66 2.89
CA THR A 102 -8.80 -7.69 3.16
C THR A 102 -7.74 -7.26 4.17
N ALA A 103 -7.70 -5.99 4.56
CA ALA A 103 -6.69 -5.46 5.47
C ALA A 103 -6.74 -6.12 6.84
N ASP A 104 -5.55 -6.41 7.39
CA ASP A 104 -5.42 -6.82 8.78
C ASP A 104 -5.73 -5.64 9.71
N SER A 105 -6.51 -5.87 10.77
CA SER A 105 -6.92 -4.85 11.74
C SER A 105 -5.76 -4.15 12.47
N GLN A 106 -4.60 -4.79 12.55
CA GLN A 106 -3.38 -4.22 13.12
C GLN A 106 -2.57 -3.39 12.11
N SER A 107 -3.01 -3.34 10.84
CA SER A 107 -2.38 -2.47 9.85
C SER A 107 -2.46 -1.01 10.27
N ILE A 108 -1.49 -0.23 9.81
CA ILE A 108 -1.36 1.20 10.09
C ILE A 108 -1.28 1.94 8.76
N ARG A 109 -2.01 3.04 8.62
CA ARG A 109 -1.83 3.95 7.50
C ARG A 109 -1.84 5.40 7.93
N VAL A 110 -0.86 6.14 7.43
CA VAL A 110 -0.81 7.60 7.52
C VAL A 110 -1.21 8.18 6.17
N PHE A 111 -2.35 8.87 6.12
CA PHE A 111 -2.76 9.64 4.94
C PHE A 111 -2.24 11.07 5.05
N VAL A 112 -1.56 11.52 4.00
CA VAL A 112 -0.91 12.82 3.95
C VAL A 112 -1.61 13.69 2.93
N PHE A 113 -2.14 14.83 3.37
CA PHE A 113 -2.94 15.70 2.53
C PHE A 113 -2.19 16.98 2.17
N THR A 114 -2.18 17.31 0.87
CA THR A 114 -1.58 18.57 0.38
C THR A 114 -2.48 19.76 0.65
N ARG A 115 -3.79 19.63 0.34
CA ARG A 115 -4.75 20.74 0.46
C ARG A 115 -5.92 20.38 1.37
N PRO A 116 -6.51 21.37 2.07
CA PRO A 116 -7.73 21.15 2.86
C PRO A 116 -8.88 20.54 2.07
N GLN A 117 -9.01 20.89 0.79
CA GLN A 117 -10.05 20.33 -0.09
C GLN A 117 -9.85 18.85 -0.40
N ASP A 118 -8.60 18.37 -0.44
CA ASP A 118 -8.32 16.95 -0.61
C ASP A 118 -8.73 16.17 0.63
N PHE A 119 -8.46 16.72 1.82
CA PHE A 119 -8.94 16.17 3.09
C PHE A 119 -10.47 16.11 3.13
N ASP A 120 -11.14 17.22 2.84
CA ASP A 120 -12.61 17.30 2.91
C ASP A 120 -13.28 16.29 1.95
N ARG A 121 -12.73 16.11 0.74
CA ARG A 121 -13.25 15.15 -0.26
C ARG A 121 -13.06 13.69 0.13
N ASN A 122 -12.07 13.40 0.98
CA ASN A 122 -11.70 12.05 1.36
C ASN A 122 -12.07 11.72 2.82
N PHE A 123 -12.78 12.62 3.51
CA PHE A 123 -13.07 12.47 4.93
C PHE A 123 -13.86 11.20 5.25
N GLU A 124 -14.91 10.91 4.48
CA GLU A 124 -15.73 9.71 4.64
C GLU A 124 -14.90 8.44 4.41
N MET A 125 -14.01 8.44 3.41
CA MET A 125 -13.08 7.33 3.16
C MET A 125 -12.13 7.15 4.37
N LEU A 126 -11.60 8.22 4.95
CA LEU A 126 -10.77 8.12 6.15
C LEU A 126 -11.51 7.45 7.31
N LEU A 127 -12.77 7.80 7.55
CA LEU A 127 -13.60 7.18 8.58
C LEU A 127 -13.86 5.70 8.28
N GLU A 128 -14.10 5.35 7.02
CA GLU A 128 -14.29 3.97 6.59
C GLU A 128 -13.03 3.13 6.84
N HIS A 129 -11.86 3.64 6.46
CA HIS A 129 -10.59 3.00 6.75
C HIS A 129 -10.31 2.88 8.25
N ALA A 130 -10.61 3.94 9.02
CA ALA A 130 -10.43 3.95 10.48
C ALA A 130 -11.35 2.97 11.21
N SER A 131 -12.46 2.55 10.58
CA SER A 131 -13.34 1.51 11.13
C SER A 131 -12.77 0.10 11.03
N LYS A 132 -11.73 -0.10 10.19
CA LYS A 132 -11.14 -1.42 9.91
C LYS A 132 -9.77 -1.60 10.55
N TYR A 133 -8.93 -0.56 10.54
CA TYR A 133 -7.56 -0.61 11.04
C TYR A 133 -7.09 0.78 11.49
N ASN A 134 -5.84 0.88 11.97
CA ASN A 134 -5.32 2.12 12.55
C ASN A 134 -5.02 3.17 11.47
N VAL A 135 -5.75 4.28 11.50
CA VAL A 135 -5.62 5.36 10.52
C VAL A 135 -5.20 6.66 11.19
N PHE A 136 -4.21 7.31 10.57
CA PHE A 136 -3.72 8.62 10.95
C PHE A 136 -3.77 9.57 9.76
N ALA A 137 -3.90 10.87 10.04
CA ALA A 137 -3.80 11.92 9.04
C ALA A 137 -2.72 12.95 9.39
N MET A 138 -2.04 13.47 8.38
CA MET A 138 -1.01 14.51 8.52
C MET A 138 -1.09 15.47 7.32
N SER A 139 -0.60 16.71 7.44
CA SER A 139 -0.43 17.58 6.28
C SER A 139 0.92 17.41 5.59
N TYR A 140 0.92 17.53 4.26
CA TYR A 140 2.13 17.45 3.44
C TYR A 140 3.21 18.45 3.88
N LYS A 141 2.80 19.67 4.26
CA LYS A 141 3.71 20.71 4.75
C LYS A 141 4.47 20.27 6.00
N LEU A 142 3.81 19.59 6.94
CA LEU A 142 4.47 19.04 8.13
C LEU A 142 5.39 17.89 7.74
N LEU A 143 4.94 16.98 6.88
CA LEU A 143 5.77 15.88 6.38
C LEU A 143 7.07 16.41 5.77
N ALA A 144 6.95 17.33 4.81
CA ALA A 144 8.09 17.90 4.08
C ALA A 144 9.05 18.73 4.93
N SER A 145 8.58 19.32 6.04
CA SER A 145 9.44 20.14 6.91
C SER A 145 10.14 19.34 8.00
N LYS A 146 9.56 18.24 8.48
CA LYS A 146 10.07 17.48 9.63
C LYS A 146 10.64 16.10 9.27
N TYR A 147 10.27 15.55 8.12
CA TYR A 147 10.59 14.19 7.71
C TYR A 147 11.17 14.17 6.29
N ASP A 148 12.22 14.96 6.09
CA ASP A 148 12.93 15.03 4.81
C ASP A 148 13.40 13.65 4.32
N GLY A 149 13.32 13.42 3.02
CA GLY A 149 13.56 12.12 2.38
C GLY A 149 12.41 11.11 2.44
N PHE A 150 11.33 11.39 3.17
CA PHE A 150 10.15 10.51 3.29
C PHE A 150 8.87 11.08 2.70
N VAL A 151 9.00 12.13 1.88
CA VAL A 151 7.90 12.73 1.12
C VAL A 151 7.60 11.89 -0.12
N LYS A 152 7.15 10.64 0.09
CA LYS A 152 6.87 9.66 -0.96
C LYS A 152 5.88 8.61 -0.48
N ASP A 153 5.18 7.97 -1.41
CA ASP A 153 4.31 6.83 -1.14
C ASP A 153 5.13 5.55 -0.89
N PHE A 154 4.93 4.89 0.25
CA PHE A 154 5.55 3.59 0.54
C PHE A 154 4.75 2.77 1.56
N SER A 155 5.05 1.48 1.62
CA SER A 155 4.46 0.52 2.55
C SER A 155 5.53 -0.43 3.07
N VAL A 156 5.54 -0.68 4.37
CA VAL A 156 6.23 -1.84 4.96
C VAL A 156 5.20 -2.94 5.10
N ILE A 157 5.44 -4.06 4.42
CA ILE A 157 4.54 -5.22 4.40
C ILE A 157 5.20 -6.33 5.23
N GLU A 158 4.46 -6.85 6.21
CA GLU A 158 4.92 -7.90 7.11
C GLU A 158 4.11 -9.18 6.91
N VAL A 159 4.82 -10.31 6.74
CA VAL A 159 4.26 -11.65 6.68
C VAL A 159 5.08 -12.57 7.57
N SER A 160 4.44 -13.20 8.55
CA SER A 160 5.08 -14.18 9.46
C SER A 160 6.41 -13.68 10.09
N GLY A 161 6.45 -12.40 10.48
CA GLY A 161 7.62 -11.74 11.08
C GLY A 161 8.71 -11.30 10.10
N SER A 162 8.57 -11.61 8.81
CA SER A 162 9.44 -11.11 7.75
C SER A 162 8.85 -9.85 7.13
N LYS A 163 9.69 -8.87 6.78
CA LYS A 163 9.24 -7.57 6.28
C LYS A 163 9.88 -7.21 4.94
N VAL A 164 9.14 -6.48 4.12
CA VAL A 164 9.61 -5.92 2.86
C VAL A 164 9.12 -4.47 2.74
N LEU A 165 9.96 -3.60 2.19
CA LEU A 165 9.59 -2.24 1.82
C LEU A 165 9.06 -2.26 0.40
N ALA A 166 7.82 -1.84 0.19
CA ALA A 166 7.25 -1.54 -1.12
C ALA A 166 7.23 -0.02 -1.33
N GLU A 167 7.99 0.49 -2.29
CA GLU A 167 8.02 1.92 -2.62
C GLU A 167 7.81 2.20 -4.09
N TYR A 168 7.12 3.29 -4.40
CA TYR A 168 6.96 3.72 -5.78
C TYR A 168 8.23 4.40 -6.28
N ILE A 169 8.70 3.96 -7.44
CA ILE A 169 9.85 4.54 -8.13
C ILE A 169 9.36 5.22 -9.40
N GLU A 170 9.72 6.50 -9.51
CA GLU A 170 9.42 7.30 -10.68
C GLU A 170 10.09 6.70 -11.93
N PRO A 171 9.43 6.79 -13.10
CA PRO A 171 9.96 6.28 -14.35
C PRO A 171 11.33 6.89 -14.66
N ASP A 172 12.27 6.06 -15.11
CA ASP A 172 13.55 6.54 -15.63
C ASP A 172 13.36 7.13 -17.05
N GLU A 173 14.37 7.84 -17.56
CA GLU A 173 14.29 8.48 -18.89
C GLU A 173 14.00 7.49 -20.05
N LYS A 174 14.15 6.18 -19.82
CA LYS A 174 13.99 5.12 -20.83
C LYS A 174 12.66 4.38 -20.73
N SER A 175 12.07 4.32 -19.54
CA SER A 175 10.82 3.63 -19.25
C SER A 175 9.81 4.63 -18.74
N GLN A 176 8.80 4.97 -19.54
CA GLN A 176 7.68 5.81 -19.11
C GLN A 176 6.73 5.13 -18.11
N VAL A 177 7.04 3.89 -17.70
CA VAL A 177 6.21 3.10 -16.79
C VAL A 177 6.70 3.26 -15.36
N LYS A 178 5.84 3.79 -14.50
CA LYS A 178 6.04 3.83 -13.05
C LYS A 178 6.11 2.43 -12.47
N THR A 179 7.04 2.19 -11.54
CA THR A 179 7.23 0.86 -10.93
C THR A 179 7.07 0.92 -9.41
N ILE A 180 6.77 -0.23 -8.81
CA ILE A 180 6.92 -0.46 -7.37
C ILE A 180 8.17 -1.32 -7.16
N ARG A 181 9.04 -0.94 -6.23
CA ARG A 181 10.19 -1.73 -5.77
C ARG A 181 9.87 -2.34 -4.42
N PHE A 182 10.11 -3.63 -4.31
CA PHE A 182 10.11 -4.42 -3.09
C PHE A 182 11.55 -4.63 -2.64
N ALA A 183 11.97 -4.01 -1.54
CA ALA A 183 13.30 -4.13 -0.97
C ALA A 183 13.28 -4.93 0.32
N ALA A 184 14.16 -5.92 0.43
CA ALA A 184 14.30 -6.78 1.61
C ALA A 184 15.49 -6.40 2.51
N ASP A 185 16.23 -5.34 2.18
CA ASP A 185 17.33 -4.84 3.04
C ASP A 185 16.77 -4.41 4.40
N THR A 186 17.22 -5.08 5.46
CA THR A 186 16.64 -4.90 6.80
C THR A 186 16.84 -3.49 7.33
N LYS A 187 17.96 -2.84 7.02
CA LYS A 187 18.22 -1.47 7.49
C LYS A 187 17.29 -0.49 6.80
N GLU A 188 17.10 -0.64 5.50
CA GLU A 188 16.18 0.21 4.76
C GLU A 188 14.73 0.04 5.23
N VAL A 189 14.29 -1.21 5.44
CA VAL A 189 12.96 -1.51 5.98
C VAL A 189 12.79 -0.90 7.37
N GLU A 190 13.75 -1.12 8.28
CA GLU A 190 13.73 -0.57 9.65
C GLU A 190 13.66 0.95 9.65
N VAL A 191 14.44 1.63 8.80
CA VAL A 191 14.45 3.09 8.68
C VAL A 191 13.07 3.63 8.30
N HIS A 192 12.40 3.00 7.32
CA HIS A 192 11.07 3.40 6.87
C HIS A 192 9.99 3.10 7.93
N GLU A 193 10.06 1.94 8.58
CA GLU A 193 9.14 1.58 9.65
C GLU A 193 9.27 2.51 10.87
N CYS A 194 10.50 2.76 11.32
CA CYS A 194 10.77 3.68 12.42
C CYS A 194 10.26 5.08 12.09
N LYS A 195 10.35 5.50 10.83
CA LYS A 195 9.84 6.81 10.41
C LYS A 195 8.32 6.91 10.53
N ILE A 196 7.57 5.88 10.12
CA ILE A 196 6.12 5.86 10.33
C ILE A 196 5.82 5.85 11.84
N GLN A 197 6.57 5.09 12.63
CA GLN A 197 6.40 5.05 14.07
C GLN A 197 6.66 6.41 14.74
N ASP A 198 7.69 7.14 14.30
CA ASP A 198 7.99 8.51 14.72
C ASP A 198 6.82 9.44 14.39
N ILE A 199 6.23 9.30 13.20
CA ILE A 199 5.08 10.11 12.77
C ILE A 199 3.87 9.85 13.66
N ILE A 200 3.48 8.59 13.88
CA ILE A 200 2.26 8.28 14.65
C ILE A 200 2.41 8.53 16.15
N ASN A 201 3.64 8.49 16.68
CA ASN A 201 3.94 8.84 18.08
C ASN A 201 4.14 10.35 18.29
N SER A 202 4.24 11.12 17.21
CA SER A 202 4.34 12.58 17.28
C SER A 202 2.97 13.23 17.51
N LYS A 203 2.97 14.53 17.82
CA LYS A 203 1.76 15.35 17.79
C LYS A 203 1.41 15.84 16.38
N ASP A 204 2.20 15.48 15.38
CA ASP A 204 2.08 15.99 14.01
C ASP A 204 1.11 15.16 13.15
N ALA A 205 0.78 13.94 13.59
CA ALA A 205 -0.26 13.11 13.01
C ALA A 205 -1.45 12.98 13.97
N ILE A 206 -2.66 12.96 13.40
CA ILE A 206 -3.91 12.86 14.15
C ILE A 206 -4.51 11.47 13.96
N SER A 207 -4.86 10.80 15.04
CA SER A 207 -5.58 9.52 15.01
C SER A 207 -7.02 9.70 14.55
N ILE A 208 -7.38 9.14 13.40
CA ILE A 208 -8.75 9.20 12.88
C ILE A 208 -9.67 8.24 13.66
N GLY A 209 -9.13 7.14 14.18
CA GLY A 209 -9.91 6.19 14.99
C GLY A 209 -10.52 6.84 16.23
N SER A 210 -9.77 7.71 16.92
CA SER A 210 -10.29 8.44 18.09
C SER A 210 -11.44 9.38 17.74
N GLU A 211 -11.37 10.01 16.56
CA GLU A 211 -12.42 10.90 16.05
C GLU A 211 -13.67 10.12 15.63
N LEU A 212 -13.48 8.94 15.05
CA LEU A 212 -14.57 8.01 14.73
C LEU A 212 -15.28 7.54 16.01
N GLU A 213 -14.54 7.20 17.07
CA GLU A 213 -15.10 6.86 18.37
C GLU A 213 -15.93 8.03 18.95
N GLU A 214 -15.47 9.27 18.81
CA GLU A 214 -16.24 10.45 19.23
C GLU A 214 -17.55 10.56 18.43
N ILE A 215 -17.51 10.39 17.10
CA ILE A 215 -18.72 10.40 16.25
C ILE A 215 -19.72 9.36 16.75
N ILE A 216 -19.26 8.12 16.95
CA ILE A 216 -20.12 7.00 17.38
C ILE A 216 -20.73 7.29 18.76
N HIS A 217 -19.91 7.72 19.72
CA HIS A 217 -20.37 8.05 21.07
C HIS A 217 -21.41 9.17 21.06
N ARG A 218 -21.19 10.25 20.30
CA ARG A 218 -22.15 11.35 20.17
C ARG A 218 -23.43 10.91 19.44
N ALA A 219 -23.31 10.04 18.44
CA ALA A 219 -24.46 9.50 17.72
C ALA A 219 -25.39 8.66 18.62
N GLN A 220 -24.83 7.87 19.55
CA GLN A 220 -25.60 7.06 20.51
C GLN A 220 -26.47 7.89 21.47
N GLN A 221 -26.16 9.18 21.66
CA GLN A 221 -26.92 10.07 22.54
C GLN A 221 -28.14 10.72 21.86
N ILE A 222 -28.31 10.52 20.54
CA ILE A 222 -29.39 11.11 19.76
C ILE A 222 -30.70 10.34 19.99
N LYS A 223 -31.73 11.02 20.49
CA LYS A 223 -33.10 10.47 20.54
C LYS A 223 -33.65 10.29 19.12
N ILE A 224 -34.09 9.07 18.79
CA ILE A 224 -34.52 8.70 17.44
C ILE A 224 -35.85 9.38 17.10
N SER A 225 -35.77 10.40 16.26
CA SER A 225 -36.82 10.75 15.29
C SER A 225 -36.15 10.94 13.93
N ASP A 226 -36.57 10.17 12.94
CA ASP A 226 -35.73 9.81 11.78
C ASP A 226 -35.05 11.00 11.08
N PHE A 227 -35.78 12.08 10.82
CA PHE A 227 -35.23 13.25 10.13
C PHE A 227 -34.34 14.13 11.02
N LYS A 228 -34.66 14.24 12.32
CA LYS A 228 -33.88 15.04 13.27
C LYS A 228 -32.57 14.32 13.62
N ALA A 229 -32.61 13.00 13.70
CA ALA A 229 -31.44 12.18 13.99
C ALA A 229 -30.39 12.27 12.86
N LEU A 230 -30.81 12.18 11.59
CA LEU A 230 -29.92 12.35 10.44
C LEU A 230 -29.26 13.72 10.41
N ARG A 231 -30.04 14.80 10.63
CA ARG A 231 -29.49 16.16 10.68
C ARG A 231 -28.45 16.33 11.78
N ASN A 232 -28.73 15.77 12.97
CA ASN A 232 -27.80 15.83 14.10
C ASN A 232 -26.50 15.07 13.81
N LEU A 233 -26.57 13.91 13.14
CA LEU A 233 -25.40 13.13 12.78
C LEU A 233 -24.51 13.85 11.76
N ASN A 234 -25.11 14.43 10.73
CA ASN A 234 -24.38 15.25 9.75
C ASN A 234 -23.69 16.45 10.41
N GLN A 235 -24.34 17.08 11.39
CA GLN A 235 -23.75 18.18 12.13
C GLN A 235 -22.53 17.74 12.97
N ILE A 236 -22.62 16.60 13.66
CA ILE A 236 -21.49 16.04 14.42
C ILE A 236 -20.30 15.78 13.50
N GLN A 237 -20.53 15.12 12.36
CA GLN A 237 -19.48 14.83 11.40
C GLN A 237 -18.85 16.11 10.82
N GLU A 238 -19.65 17.13 10.50
CA GLU A 238 -19.14 18.40 9.97
C GLU A 238 -18.33 19.20 11.00
N GLU A 239 -18.73 19.17 12.27
CA GLU A 239 -17.97 19.77 13.37
C GLU A 239 -16.60 19.11 13.52
N ILE A 240 -16.55 17.78 13.54
CA ILE A 240 -15.31 17.01 13.67
C ILE A 240 -14.42 17.20 12.43
N ARG A 241 -14.99 17.11 11.22
CA ARG A 241 -14.29 17.43 9.96
C ARG A 241 -13.65 18.82 10.02
N THR A 242 -14.40 19.83 10.44
CA THR A 242 -13.91 21.21 10.53
C THR A 242 -12.77 21.35 11.54
N ASN A 243 -12.88 20.70 12.70
CA ASN A 243 -11.84 20.73 13.72
C ASN A 243 -10.56 20.04 13.24
N LEU A 244 -10.67 18.87 12.60
CA LEU A 244 -9.54 18.14 12.06
C LEU A 244 -8.83 18.90 10.95
N ARG A 245 -9.61 19.46 10.01
CA ARG A 245 -9.06 20.33 8.96
C ARG A 245 -8.28 21.49 9.56
N ARG A 246 -8.79 22.12 10.63
CA ARG A 246 -8.05 23.18 11.32
C ARG A 246 -6.75 22.66 11.92
N GLN A 247 -6.76 21.51 12.57
CA GLN A 247 -5.56 20.94 13.19
C GLN A 247 -4.49 20.53 12.16
N LEU A 248 -4.89 19.91 11.05
CA LEU A 248 -3.97 19.44 10.00
C LEU A 248 -3.29 20.62 9.27
N PHE A 249 -4.00 21.73 9.07
CA PHE A 249 -3.58 22.81 8.18
C PHE A 249 -3.35 24.17 8.87
N ALA A 250 -3.36 24.23 10.21
CA ALA A 250 -2.96 25.42 10.98
C ALA A 250 -1.45 25.70 10.83
#